data_AF-A0A536FPV0-F1
#
_entry.id   AF-A0A536FPV0-F1
#
_cell.length_a   1.000
_cell.length_b   1.000
_cell.length_c   1.000
_cell.angle_alpha   90.00
_cell.angle_beta   90.00
_cell.angle_gamma   90.00
#
_symmetry.space_group_name_H-M   'P 1'
#
loop_
_entity.id
_entity.type
_entity.pdbx_description
1 polymer ?
#
loop_
_entity_poly.entity_id
_entity_poly.type
_entity_poly.pdbx_seq_one_letter_code
_entity_poly.pdbx_strand_id
1 'polypeptide(L)'
;MAPVAGCRGLPAELRPGPGGDRVVRADRAHRPRPRHRSVSRAPAGGRAIPHRSARAAEPVPHAFADGAVHDDQPLDPGPAHHARGWMSARRPRPVRKPVARTPVWVAPAAIVAGLAVLVAAFFLIRWYVTPLPQPPLSSGSNAAVVSSITSLPTSEFDAVGQGTANNLIKPISGAALKGPNGKPEVFYYGAEFCPYCAAQRWPLVIALSRFGTFSGLQTTSSSSSDVFPNTPTLTFRNATYSSQYLELRAVETTDRDRNPLQSPSASEQQLVDSYDPAGTIPFIDIANRYAISGAMYSPDTVGGMSWQAVADALKDPNSTQARAIIGSANLITAAICKATGDQPGTVCGGTTIQDLEKKLG
;
A
#
# COMPACT_ATOMS: atom_id res chain seq x y z
N MET A 1 25.07 10.09 -78.22
CA MET A 1 24.43 10.57 -79.46
C MET A 1 23.00 10.93 -79.15
N ALA A 2 22.62 12.19 -79.39
CA ALA A 2 21.24 12.70 -79.33
C ALA A 2 20.45 12.28 -80.60
N PRO A 3 19.12 12.51 -80.68
CA PRO A 3 18.63 13.85 -81.02
C PRO A 3 17.34 14.36 -80.32
N VAL A 4 17.26 15.70 -80.36
CA VAL A 4 16.20 16.73 -80.19
C VAL A 4 14.90 16.39 -81.01
N ALA A 5 13.66 16.87 -80.82
CA ALA A 5 13.05 18.06 -80.22
C ALA A 5 11.50 17.91 -80.07
N GLY A 6 10.85 18.74 -79.23
CA GLY A 6 9.38 18.93 -79.23
C GLY A 6 8.86 19.86 -78.12
N CYS A 7 8.25 21.00 -78.47
CA CYS A 7 8.03 22.20 -77.66
C CYS A 7 6.73 22.29 -76.81
N ARG A 8 6.80 23.14 -75.74
CA ARG A 8 5.84 24.14 -75.18
C ARG A 8 4.40 23.69 -74.78
N GLY A 9 3.79 24.14 -73.68
CA GLY A 9 4.11 25.18 -72.69
C GLY A 9 3.09 25.25 -71.52
N LEU A 10 3.44 26.04 -70.50
CA LEU A 10 2.68 26.39 -69.28
C LEU A 10 2.17 27.84 -69.36
N PRO A 11 1.17 28.21 -68.54
CA PRO A 11 1.20 29.48 -67.79
C PRO A 11 0.91 29.22 -66.29
N ALA A 12 1.75 29.65 -65.34
CA ALA A 12 1.97 31.00 -64.81
C ALA A 12 0.89 31.48 -63.80
N GLU A 13 1.27 31.26 -62.53
CA GLU A 13 1.06 32.01 -61.28
C GLU A 13 0.40 33.41 -61.32
N LEU A 14 -0.48 33.71 -60.34
CA LEU A 14 -0.94 35.05 -59.98
C LEU A 14 -1.15 35.23 -58.44
N ARG A 15 -0.34 36.11 -57.85
CA ARG A 15 -0.60 37.08 -56.74
C ARG A 15 -0.02 38.43 -57.23
N PRO A 16 -0.25 39.64 -56.66
CA PRO A 16 -0.84 40.05 -55.35
C PRO A 16 -1.77 41.30 -55.41
N GLY A 17 -2.23 41.84 -54.27
CA GLY A 17 -2.49 43.30 -54.11
C GLY A 17 -3.67 43.77 -53.23
N PRO A 18 -3.65 45.00 -52.67
CA PRO A 18 -3.99 45.28 -51.25
C PRO A 18 -5.05 46.38 -50.98
N GLY A 19 -5.39 46.60 -49.69
CA GLY A 19 -6.01 47.82 -49.12
C GLY A 19 -7.35 47.58 -48.40
N GLY A 20 -7.70 48.15 -47.24
CA GLY A 20 -7.06 49.11 -46.34
C GLY A 20 -7.99 49.43 -45.15
N ASP A 21 -7.38 49.73 -44.01
CA ASP A 21 -7.76 50.61 -42.88
C ASP A 21 -9.22 50.84 -42.41
N ARG A 22 -9.44 50.60 -41.10
CA ARG A 22 -9.90 51.57 -40.05
C ARG A 22 -10.30 50.79 -38.78
N VAL A 23 -9.52 50.81 -37.70
CA VAL A 23 -9.57 51.77 -36.56
C VAL A 23 -10.97 52.03 -36.03
N VAL A 24 -11.30 51.51 -34.83
CA VAL A 24 -11.72 52.25 -33.61
C VAL A 24 -11.56 51.32 -32.38
N ARG A 25 -10.92 51.84 -31.33
CA ARG A 25 -10.86 51.32 -29.94
C ARG A 25 -11.87 52.07 -29.06
N ALA A 26 -12.12 51.49 -27.87
CA ALA A 26 -12.68 52.02 -26.61
C ALA A 26 -14.03 51.35 -26.26
N ASP A 27 -14.34 50.91 -25.04
CA ASP A 27 -13.75 51.21 -23.74
C ASP A 27 -14.15 50.19 -22.64
N ARG A 28 -13.43 50.29 -21.52
CA ARG A 28 -13.61 49.70 -20.16
C ARG A 28 -14.99 50.06 -19.51
N ALA A 29 -15.49 49.54 -18.37
CA ALA A 29 -15.06 48.66 -17.27
C ALA A 29 -16.28 48.28 -16.36
N HIS A 30 -15.99 47.42 -15.35
CA HIS A 30 -16.64 47.26 -14.02
C HIS A 30 -17.71 46.16 -13.76
N ARG A 31 -17.24 45.08 -13.09
CA ARG A 31 -17.77 44.27 -11.95
C ARG A 31 -19.08 44.75 -11.24
N PRO A 32 -19.68 43.97 -10.28
CA PRO A 32 -20.08 42.54 -10.22
C PRO A 32 -21.44 42.27 -9.48
N ARG A 33 -21.91 40.99 -9.50
CA ARG A 33 -22.87 40.32 -8.54
C ARG A 33 -24.37 40.72 -8.59
N PRO A 34 -25.34 39.92 -8.04
CA PRO A 34 -25.19 38.83 -7.05
C PRO A 34 -25.94 37.49 -7.26
N ARG A 35 -25.36 36.51 -6.56
CA ARG A 35 -25.89 35.27 -5.95
C ARG A 35 -27.41 35.12 -5.85
N HIS A 36 -27.93 34.01 -6.39
CA HIS A 36 -29.11 33.35 -5.85
C HIS A 36 -28.72 32.01 -5.21
N ARG A 37 -28.96 31.93 -3.89
CA ARG A 37 -29.01 30.69 -3.10
C ARG A 37 -30.21 29.88 -3.58
N SER A 38 -30.00 28.68 -4.11
CA SER A 38 -31.00 27.62 -4.06
C SER A 38 -30.70 26.75 -2.85
N VAL A 39 -31.66 26.74 -1.92
CA VAL A 39 -31.63 25.95 -0.69
C VAL A 39 -31.97 24.51 -1.05
N SER A 40 -31.08 23.57 -0.71
CA SER A 40 -31.31 22.14 -0.82
C SER A 40 -32.44 21.72 0.11
N ARG A 41 -33.52 21.21 -0.50
CA ARG A 41 -34.66 20.59 0.18
C ARG A 41 -34.24 19.22 0.71
N ALA A 42 -34.39 19.01 2.01
CA ALA A 42 -34.21 17.69 2.64
C ALA A 42 -35.29 16.71 2.15
N PRO A 43 -34.96 15.44 1.86
CA PRO A 43 -35.96 14.38 1.84
C PRO A 43 -36.17 13.83 3.25
N ALA A 44 -37.44 13.74 3.63
CA ALA A 44 -37.92 13.02 4.78
C ALA A 44 -37.86 11.50 4.55
N GLY A 45 -37.60 10.76 5.63
CA GLY A 45 -38.26 9.50 5.98
C GLY A 45 -38.22 8.34 4.98
N GLY A 46 -37.45 7.30 5.30
CA GLY A 46 -37.60 6.00 4.65
C GLY A 46 -36.51 5.01 5.00
N ARG A 47 -36.47 4.53 6.25
CA ARG A 47 -35.67 3.35 6.63
C ARG A 47 -36.38 2.12 6.07
N ALA A 48 -36.06 1.71 4.85
CA ALA A 48 -36.47 0.41 4.31
C ALA A 48 -35.49 -0.65 4.83
N ILE A 49 -35.96 -1.53 5.69
CA ILE A 49 -35.26 -2.72 6.15
C ILE A 49 -35.25 -3.70 4.97
N PRO A 50 -34.08 -4.19 4.49
CA PRO A 50 -34.09 -5.27 3.51
C PRO A 50 -34.61 -6.56 4.17
N HIS A 51 -35.66 -7.12 3.58
CA HIS A 51 -36.19 -8.43 3.90
C HIS A 51 -35.07 -9.48 3.89
N ARG A 52 -34.80 -10.04 5.07
CA ARG A 52 -33.97 -11.23 5.23
C ARG A 52 -34.74 -12.41 4.66
N SER A 53 -34.21 -13.05 3.62
CA SER A 53 -34.71 -14.34 3.15
C SER A 53 -34.54 -15.39 4.24
N ALA A 54 -35.62 -16.12 4.51
CA ALA A 54 -35.67 -17.20 5.49
C ALA A 54 -34.64 -18.28 5.13
N ARG A 55 -33.74 -18.59 6.07
CA ARG A 55 -32.81 -19.71 5.93
C ARG A 55 -33.56 -20.99 6.28
N ALA A 56 -33.56 -21.95 5.37
CA ALA A 56 -34.07 -23.29 5.62
C ALA A 56 -33.28 -23.95 6.76
N ALA A 57 -33.98 -24.66 7.64
CA ALA A 57 -33.37 -25.49 8.67
C ALA A 57 -32.79 -26.74 8.01
N GLU A 58 -31.53 -27.05 8.30
CA GLU A 58 -30.88 -28.29 7.85
C GLU A 58 -30.47 -29.13 9.08
N PRO A 59 -30.60 -30.47 9.03
CA PRO A 59 -30.71 -31.32 10.21
C PRO A 59 -29.35 -31.76 10.77
N VAL A 60 -29.31 -31.93 12.10
CA VAL A 60 -28.19 -32.57 12.82
C VAL A 60 -28.31 -34.10 12.67
N PRO A 61 -27.28 -34.82 12.21
CA PRO A 61 -27.32 -36.28 12.14
C PRO A 61 -26.93 -36.94 13.47
N HIS A 62 -27.79 -37.86 13.87
CA HIS A 62 -27.54 -39.12 14.59
C HIS A 62 -26.94 -39.10 16.00
N ALA A 63 -27.86 -39.27 16.96
CA ALA A 63 -27.63 -39.93 18.22
C ALA A 63 -27.33 -41.43 18.02
N PHE A 64 -26.39 -41.96 18.81
CA PHE A 64 -26.39 -43.34 19.27
C PHE A 64 -26.13 -43.39 20.78
N ALA A 65 -26.78 -44.36 21.40
CA ALA A 65 -26.99 -44.55 22.83
C ALA A 65 -25.80 -45.20 23.54
N ASP A 66 -25.74 -45.03 24.87
CA ASP A 66 -25.51 -46.06 25.91
C ASP A 66 -25.52 -45.32 27.27
N GLY A 67 -26.50 -45.53 28.16
CA GLY A 67 -26.47 -46.50 29.28
C GLY A 67 -25.72 -45.90 30.49
N ALA A 68 -26.19 -45.85 31.74
CA ALA A 68 -27.27 -46.52 32.46
C ALA A 68 -27.88 -45.59 33.53
N VAL A 69 -29.18 -45.75 33.78
CA VAL A 69 -29.95 -45.13 34.86
C VAL A 69 -30.08 -46.16 35.98
N HIS A 70 -29.79 -45.77 37.22
CA HIS A 70 -30.26 -46.48 38.40
C HIS A 70 -31.32 -45.61 39.10
N ASP A 71 -32.56 -46.07 38.95
CA ASP A 71 -33.69 -45.80 39.83
C ASP A 71 -33.46 -46.55 41.15
N ASP A 72 -33.63 -45.88 42.29
CA ASP A 72 -33.95 -46.52 43.57
C ASP A 72 -34.65 -45.50 44.51
N GLN A 73 -35.97 -45.47 44.42
CA GLN A 73 -36.88 -45.27 45.56
C GLN A 73 -37.80 -46.50 45.60
N PRO A 74 -38.48 -46.85 46.71
CA PRO A 74 -38.96 -45.97 47.78
C PRO A 74 -38.81 -46.57 49.20
N LEU A 75 -39.24 -45.85 50.24
CA LEU A 75 -40.09 -46.40 51.31
C LEU A 75 -40.51 -45.28 52.27
N ASP A 76 -41.83 -45.13 52.37
CA ASP A 76 -42.57 -44.26 53.28
C ASP A 76 -43.25 -45.18 54.31
N PRO A 77 -43.15 -44.91 55.62
CA PRO A 77 -44.17 -45.36 56.56
C PRO A 77 -44.80 -44.16 57.25
N GLY A 78 -46.14 -44.13 57.24
CA GLY A 78 -46.98 -43.08 57.77
C GLY A 78 -47.00 -42.91 59.30
N PRO A 79 -48.06 -42.29 59.85
CA PRO A 79 -47.95 -41.12 60.72
C PRO A 79 -48.02 -41.43 62.22
N ALA A 80 -47.44 -40.54 63.05
CA ALA A 80 -47.73 -40.49 64.48
C ALA A 80 -47.86 -39.04 64.98
N HIS A 81 -49.05 -38.74 65.48
CA HIS A 81 -49.40 -37.51 66.20
C HIS A 81 -48.61 -37.36 67.49
N HIS A 82 -48.02 -36.18 67.74
CA HIS A 82 -47.88 -35.65 69.09
C HIS A 82 -48.13 -34.14 69.12
N ALA A 83 -49.14 -33.76 69.89
CA ALA A 83 -49.45 -32.40 70.26
C ALA A 83 -48.51 -31.87 71.35
N ARG A 84 -48.01 -30.65 71.19
CA ARG A 84 -48.07 -29.56 72.19
C ARG A 84 -47.41 -28.31 71.62
N GLY A 85 -48.04 -27.17 71.83
CA GLY A 85 -47.63 -25.89 71.26
C GLY A 85 -46.26 -25.42 71.74
N TRP A 86 -45.85 -24.25 71.23
CA TRP A 86 -45.48 -23.05 72.00
C TRP A 86 -45.25 -21.89 71.01
N MET A 87 -45.97 -20.80 71.28
CA MET A 87 -45.63 -19.38 71.07
C MET A 87 -44.87 -18.95 69.78
N SER A 88 -45.60 -18.19 68.95
CA SER A 88 -45.06 -17.36 67.88
C SER A 88 -44.11 -16.29 68.44
N ALA A 89 -42.81 -16.46 68.22
CA ALA A 89 -41.81 -15.41 68.43
C ALA A 89 -41.52 -14.72 67.09
N ARG A 90 -41.94 -13.45 66.95
CA ARG A 90 -41.53 -12.56 65.85
C ARG A 90 -40.00 -12.41 65.88
N ARG A 91 -39.29 -13.04 64.94
CA ARG A 91 -37.86 -12.81 64.72
C ARG A 91 -37.64 -11.38 64.20
N PRO A 92 -36.68 -10.60 64.75
CA PRO A 92 -36.37 -9.28 64.24
C PRO A 92 -35.76 -9.40 62.83
N ARG A 93 -36.21 -8.54 61.91
CA ARG A 93 -35.63 -8.42 60.56
C ARG A 93 -34.15 -8.04 60.69
N PRO A 94 -33.22 -8.72 59.98
CA PRO A 94 -31.82 -8.31 60.00
C PRO A 94 -31.69 -6.92 59.36
N VAL A 95 -31.17 -5.95 60.13
CA VAL A 95 -30.76 -4.65 59.61
C VAL A 95 -29.61 -4.90 58.64
N ARG A 96 -29.85 -4.69 57.34
CA ARG A 96 -28.78 -4.74 56.33
C ARG A 96 -27.79 -3.62 56.68
N LYS A 97 -26.57 -3.99 57.10
CA LYS A 97 -25.46 -3.05 57.29
C LYS A 97 -25.28 -2.26 55.99
N PRO A 98 -25.07 -0.93 56.03
CA PRO A 98 -24.76 -0.17 54.83
C PRO A 98 -23.48 -0.75 54.22
N VAL A 99 -23.60 -1.33 53.03
CA VAL A 99 -22.43 -1.76 52.26
C VAL A 99 -21.65 -0.48 51.95
N ALA A 100 -20.39 -0.42 52.40
CA ALA A 100 -19.51 0.69 52.09
C ALA A 100 -19.47 0.86 50.57
N ARG A 101 -20.06 1.95 50.07
CA ARG A 101 -20.00 2.27 48.64
C ARG A 101 -18.54 2.58 48.34
N THR A 102 -17.96 1.83 47.41
CA THR A 102 -16.64 2.16 46.87
C THR A 102 -16.68 3.62 46.40
N PRO A 103 -15.71 4.45 46.80
CA PRO A 103 -15.69 5.85 46.41
C PRO A 103 -15.76 5.98 44.88
N VAL A 104 -16.52 6.94 44.38
CA VAL A 104 -16.79 7.11 42.93
C VAL A 104 -15.51 7.28 42.10
N TRP A 105 -14.41 7.70 42.72
CA TRP A 105 -13.09 7.86 42.09
C TRP A 105 -12.31 6.56 41.88
N VAL A 106 -12.68 5.46 42.55
CA VAL A 106 -11.93 4.18 42.48
C VAL A 106 -12.05 3.54 41.09
N ALA A 107 -13.24 3.59 40.47
CA ALA A 107 -13.43 3.03 39.13
C ALA A 107 -12.67 3.81 38.03
N PRO A 108 -12.72 5.15 37.95
CA PRO A 108 -11.86 5.93 37.06
C PRO A 108 -10.36 5.71 37.31
N ALA A 109 -9.92 5.69 38.57
CA ALA A 109 -8.51 5.48 38.91
C ALA A 109 -8.01 4.08 38.49
N ALA A 110 -8.82 3.04 38.67
CA ALA A 110 -8.49 1.69 38.22
C ALA A 110 -8.39 1.59 36.69
N ILE A 111 -9.27 2.30 35.95
CA ILE A 111 -9.20 2.35 34.49
C ILE A 111 -7.91 3.04 34.03
N VAL A 112 -7.57 4.20 34.62
CA VAL A 112 -6.34 4.93 34.27
C VAL A 112 -5.09 4.09 34.60
N ALA A 113 -5.04 3.45 35.76
CA ALA A 113 -3.95 2.56 36.13
C ALA A 113 -3.84 1.35 35.19
N GLY A 114 -4.97 0.73 34.81
CA GLY A 114 -5.00 -0.36 33.85
C GLY A 114 -4.49 0.06 32.47
N LEU A 115 -4.92 1.22 31.97
CA LEU A 115 -4.41 1.79 30.71
C LEU A 115 -2.92 2.09 30.79
N ALA A 116 -2.44 2.66 31.90
CA ALA A 116 -1.02 2.93 32.09
C ALA A 116 -0.18 1.64 32.07
N VAL A 117 -0.66 0.56 32.71
CA VAL A 117 0.00 -0.75 32.67
C VAL A 117 0.00 -1.33 31.26
N LEU A 118 -1.12 -1.24 30.51
CA LEU A 118 -1.17 -1.71 29.12
C LEU A 118 -0.20 -0.93 28.22
N VAL A 119 -0.13 0.39 28.38
CA VAL A 119 0.80 1.25 27.64
C VAL A 119 2.25 0.92 28.01
N ALA A 120 2.56 0.77 29.31
CA ALA A 120 3.89 0.39 29.77
C ALA A 120 4.29 -1.01 29.27
N ALA A 121 3.38 -1.98 29.32
CA ALA A 121 3.61 -3.32 28.77
C ALA A 121 3.83 -3.27 27.25
N PHE A 122 3.06 -2.46 26.51
CA PHE A 122 3.29 -2.25 25.08
C PHE A 122 4.68 -1.66 24.80
N PHE A 123 5.09 -0.62 25.53
CA PHE A 123 6.42 -0.03 25.37
C PHE A 123 7.54 -0.99 25.76
N LEU A 124 7.35 -1.79 26.82
CA LEU A 124 8.31 -2.82 27.23
C LEU A 124 8.41 -3.93 26.17
N ILE A 125 7.29 -4.48 25.72
CA ILE A 125 7.28 -5.49 24.65
C ILE A 125 7.94 -4.92 23.40
N ARG A 126 7.54 -3.71 22.98
CA ARG A 126 8.14 -3.03 21.83
C ARG A 126 9.65 -2.86 22.00
N TRP A 127 10.12 -2.44 23.17
CA TRP A 127 11.55 -2.33 23.46
C TRP A 127 12.27 -3.68 23.31
N TYR A 128 11.68 -4.77 23.82
CA TYR A 128 12.27 -6.11 23.73
C TYR A 128 12.20 -6.73 22.33
N VAL A 129 11.21 -6.39 21.50
CA VAL A 129 11.02 -6.98 20.17
C VAL A 129 11.52 -6.12 19.01
N THR A 130 11.90 -4.85 19.25
CA THR A 130 12.44 -3.98 18.19
C THR A 130 13.78 -4.55 17.72
N PRO A 131 13.92 -4.96 16.44
CA PRO A 131 15.20 -5.41 15.92
C PRO A 131 16.22 -4.28 16.06
N LEU A 132 17.43 -4.63 16.50
CA LEU A 132 18.49 -3.64 16.62
C LEU A 132 18.80 -3.02 15.24
N PRO A 133 19.03 -1.70 15.16
CA PRO A 133 19.51 -1.07 13.95
C PRO A 133 20.78 -1.79 13.47
N GLN A 134 20.74 -2.34 12.26
CA GLN A 134 21.91 -2.97 11.67
C GLN A 134 22.94 -1.88 11.31
N PRO A 135 24.24 -2.11 11.56
CA PRO A 135 25.27 -1.16 11.17
C PRO A 135 25.27 -0.98 9.64
N PRO A 136 25.70 0.18 9.12
CA PRO A 136 25.87 0.39 7.69
C PRO A 136 26.77 -0.71 7.11
N LEU A 137 26.39 -1.26 5.96
CA LEU A 137 27.24 -2.23 5.28
C LEU A 137 28.53 -1.58 4.80
N SER A 138 29.63 -2.34 4.85
CA SER A 138 30.86 -1.93 4.14
C SER A 138 30.58 -1.84 2.64
N SER A 139 31.34 -1.00 1.92
CA SER A 139 31.14 -0.80 0.48
C SER A 139 31.15 -2.11 -0.32
N GLY A 140 32.03 -3.06 0.04
CA GLY A 140 32.09 -4.39 -0.58
C GLY A 140 30.85 -5.23 -0.32
N SER A 141 30.33 -5.23 0.90
CA SER A 141 29.10 -5.97 1.25
C SER A 141 27.87 -5.35 0.58
N ASN A 142 27.81 -4.01 0.51
CA ASN A 142 26.76 -3.30 -0.23
C ASN A 142 26.76 -3.70 -1.71
N ALA A 143 27.94 -3.72 -2.35
CA ALA A 143 28.05 -4.13 -3.75
C ALA A 143 27.62 -5.59 -3.98
N ALA A 144 27.94 -6.50 -3.04
CA ALA A 144 27.51 -7.90 -3.12
C ALA A 144 25.98 -8.05 -3.04
N VAL A 145 25.33 -7.35 -2.10
CA VAL A 145 23.85 -7.34 -1.98
C VAL A 145 23.22 -6.80 -3.25
N VAL A 146 23.66 -5.63 -3.73
CA VAL A 146 23.11 -5.01 -4.94
C VAL A 146 23.28 -5.95 -6.13
N SER A 147 24.49 -6.47 -6.35
CA SER A 147 24.76 -7.44 -7.43
C SER A 147 23.83 -8.65 -7.35
N SER A 148 23.65 -9.23 -6.16
CA SER A 148 22.81 -10.42 -5.95
C SER A 148 21.35 -10.19 -6.33
N ILE A 149 20.79 -9.00 -6.05
CA ILE A 149 19.37 -8.72 -6.36
C ILE A 149 19.15 -8.24 -7.79
N THR A 150 20.16 -7.63 -8.42
CA THR A 150 20.06 -7.11 -9.79
C THR A 150 20.46 -8.14 -10.86
N SER A 151 20.92 -9.32 -10.46
CA SER A 151 21.36 -10.40 -11.36
C SER A 151 20.58 -11.72 -11.18
N LEU A 152 19.38 -11.64 -10.58
CA LEU A 152 18.48 -12.80 -10.45
C LEU A 152 18.14 -13.36 -11.86
N PRO A 153 18.20 -14.69 -12.07
CA PRO A 153 17.92 -15.26 -13.37
C PRO A 153 16.43 -15.21 -13.70
N THR A 154 16.08 -15.12 -14.99
CA THR A 154 14.69 -15.06 -15.47
C THR A 154 13.84 -16.22 -14.94
N SER A 155 14.43 -17.40 -14.73
CA SER A 155 13.74 -18.56 -14.15
C SER A 155 13.17 -18.31 -12.76
N GLU A 156 13.79 -17.47 -11.93
CA GLU A 156 13.24 -17.11 -10.61
C GLU A 156 11.98 -16.25 -10.76
N PHE A 157 12.02 -15.30 -11.68
CA PHE A 157 10.87 -14.46 -12.00
C PHE A 157 9.70 -15.29 -12.53
N ASP A 158 9.98 -16.24 -13.42
CA ASP A 158 8.97 -17.13 -13.97
C ASP A 158 8.39 -18.09 -12.92
N ALA A 159 9.25 -18.67 -12.07
CA ALA A 159 8.82 -19.56 -10.99
C ALA A 159 7.94 -18.85 -9.96
N VAL A 160 8.26 -17.59 -9.63
CA VAL A 160 7.48 -16.80 -8.67
C VAL A 160 6.16 -16.30 -9.27
N GLY A 161 6.15 -15.85 -10.52
CA GLY A 161 4.99 -15.19 -11.13
C GLY A 161 4.55 -13.97 -10.32
N GLN A 162 3.25 -13.87 -9.99
CA GLN A 162 2.77 -12.82 -9.07
C GLN A 162 3.15 -13.10 -7.60
N GLY A 163 3.45 -14.35 -7.26
CA GLY A 163 3.71 -14.79 -5.89
C GLY A 163 2.59 -14.39 -4.92
N THR A 164 2.96 -13.68 -3.85
CA THR A 164 2.04 -13.15 -2.82
C THR A 164 1.86 -11.64 -2.92
N ALA A 165 2.33 -11.02 -3.99
CA ALA A 165 2.25 -9.57 -4.16
C ALA A 165 0.80 -9.10 -4.31
N ASN A 166 0.46 -8.06 -3.56
CA ASN A 166 -0.80 -7.35 -3.71
C ASN A 166 -0.71 -6.45 -4.95
N ASN A 167 -1.59 -6.68 -5.93
CA ASN A 167 -1.65 -5.80 -7.08
C ASN A 167 -2.28 -4.45 -6.71
N LEU A 168 -1.42 -3.45 -6.52
CA LEU A 168 -1.81 -2.07 -6.24
C LEU A 168 -1.75 -1.17 -7.49
N ILE A 169 -1.44 -1.73 -8.65
CA ILE A 169 -1.34 -0.99 -9.91
C ILE A 169 -2.74 -0.54 -10.34
N LYS A 170 -2.89 0.77 -10.53
CA LYS A 170 -4.12 1.38 -11.03
C LYS A 170 -3.85 2.01 -12.40
N PRO A 171 -4.61 1.67 -13.45
CA PRO A 171 -4.53 2.40 -14.71
C PRO A 171 -5.00 3.84 -14.50
N ILE A 172 -4.26 4.78 -15.07
CA ILE A 172 -4.54 6.22 -15.01
C ILE A 172 -4.48 6.81 -16.42
N SER A 173 -5.13 7.95 -16.60
CA SER A 173 -5.25 8.62 -17.89
C SER A 173 -4.67 10.02 -17.81
N GLY A 174 -3.62 10.26 -18.58
CA GLY A 174 -2.98 11.57 -18.67
C GLY A 174 -2.02 11.68 -19.86
N ALA A 175 -1.40 12.84 -20.03
CA ALA A 175 -0.29 12.99 -20.98
C ALA A 175 0.87 12.10 -20.54
N ALA A 176 1.50 11.37 -21.47
CA ALA A 176 2.59 10.46 -21.13
C ALA A 176 3.70 11.22 -20.39
N LEU A 177 4.07 10.75 -19.19
CA LEU A 177 5.21 11.29 -18.46
C LEU A 177 6.50 10.79 -19.12
N LYS A 178 7.35 11.74 -19.48
CA LYS A 178 8.61 11.49 -20.15
C LYS A 178 9.72 12.21 -19.43
N GLY A 179 10.87 11.56 -19.34
CA GLY A 179 12.06 12.16 -18.76
C GLY A 179 12.73 13.12 -19.74
N PRO A 180 13.86 13.73 -19.33
CA PRO A 180 14.59 14.71 -20.14
C PRO A 180 15.00 14.23 -21.54
N ASN A 181 15.20 12.92 -21.72
CA ASN A 181 15.58 12.32 -23.01
C ASN A 181 14.37 11.82 -23.82
N GLY A 182 13.14 12.12 -23.38
CA GLY A 182 11.91 11.79 -24.10
C GLY A 182 11.45 10.33 -23.96
N LYS A 183 12.14 9.52 -23.13
CA LYS A 183 11.73 8.14 -22.82
C LYS A 183 10.65 8.15 -21.75
N PRO A 184 9.80 7.08 -21.65
CA PRO A 184 8.88 6.91 -20.53
C PRO A 184 9.60 7.09 -19.19
N GLU A 185 9.05 7.90 -18.30
CA GLU A 185 9.60 8.09 -16.95
C GLU A 185 8.89 7.19 -15.94
N VAL A 186 9.66 6.55 -15.06
CA VAL A 186 9.17 5.99 -13.80
C VAL A 186 9.51 6.98 -12.70
N PHE A 187 8.49 7.53 -12.07
CA PHE A 187 8.63 8.45 -10.95
C PHE A 187 8.38 7.74 -9.63
N TYR A 188 9.30 7.87 -8.68
CA TYR A 188 9.19 7.37 -7.32
C TYR A 188 9.18 8.52 -6.32
N TYR A 189 8.23 8.50 -5.40
CA TYR A 189 8.11 9.45 -4.30
C TYR A 189 8.00 8.71 -2.97
N GLY A 190 8.89 9.02 -2.03
CA GLY A 190 8.89 8.38 -0.72
C GLY A 190 9.81 9.06 0.28
N ALA A 191 10.11 8.35 1.37
CA ALA A 191 11.01 8.81 2.42
C ALA A 191 11.77 7.63 3.03
N GLU A 192 13.00 7.84 3.52
CA GLU A 192 13.79 6.75 4.10
C GLU A 192 13.24 6.30 5.46
N PHE A 193 12.62 7.17 6.27
CA PHE A 193 12.01 6.77 7.56
C PHE A 193 10.87 5.76 7.40
N CYS A 194 10.21 5.73 6.24
CA CYS A 194 8.95 5.06 6.00
C CYS A 194 9.17 3.55 5.74
N PRO A 195 8.63 2.64 6.58
CA PRO A 195 8.85 1.20 6.41
C PRO A 195 8.14 0.59 5.19
N TYR A 196 6.99 1.13 4.80
CA TYR A 196 6.33 0.71 3.55
C TYR A 196 7.15 1.13 2.33
N CYS A 197 7.82 2.28 2.40
CA CYS A 197 8.75 2.74 1.39
C CYS A 197 9.98 1.82 1.35
N ALA A 198 10.48 1.42 2.52
CA ALA A 198 11.56 0.44 2.65
C ALA A 198 11.20 -0.90 1.98
N ALA A 199 9.98 -1.40 2.20
CA ALA A 199 9.50 -2.60 1.51
C ALA A 199 9.46 -2.40 -0.01
N GLN A 200 8.80 -1.34 -0.51
CA GLN A 200 8.59 -1.16 -1.95
C GLN A 200 9.87 -0.89 -2.76
N ARG A 201 10.95 -0.39 -2.16
CA ARG A 201 12.19 -0.12 -2.90
C ARG A 201 12.86 -1.38 -3.42
N TRP A 202 12.78 -2.51 -2.71
CA TRP A 202 13.32 -3.80 -3.20
C TRP A 202 12.74 -4.20 -4.56
N PRO A 203 11.41 -4.38 -4.71
CA PRO A 203 10.84 -4.78 -5.99
C PRO A 203 11.02 -3.71 -7.07
N LEU A 204 11.04 -2.43 -6.71
CA LEU A 204 11.29 -1.36 -7.69
C LEU A 204 12.72 -1.42 -8.26
N VAL A 205 13.73 -1.58 -7.41
CA VAL A 205 15.12 -1.78 -7.85
C VAL A 205 15.23 -3.01 -8.74
N ILE A 206 14.67 -4.15 -8.31
CA ILE A 206 14.74 -5.41 -9.06
C ILE A 206 14.05 -5.27 -10.43
N ALA A 207 12.87 -4.66 -10.50
CA ALA A 207 12.16 -4.44 -11.76
C ALA A 207 12.97 -3.54 -12.70
N LEU A 208 13.45 -2.39 -12.22
CA LEU A 208 14.21 -1.43 -13.02
C LEU A 208 15.54 -1.99 -13.52
N SER A 209 16.18 -2.89 -12.75
CA SER A 209 17.41 -3.59 -13.15
C SER A 209 17.23 -4.53 -14.35
N ARG A 210 16.00 -4.88 -14.71
CA ARG A 210 15.71 -5.63 -15.94
C ARG A 210 15.77 -4.75 -17.19
N PHE A 211 15.65 -3.43 -17.03
CA PHE A 211 15.63 -2.45 -18.14
C PHE A 211 16.88 -1.58 -18.19
N GLY A 212 17.75 -1.66 -17.19
CA GLY A 212 18.88 -0.75 -17.06
C GLY A 212 19.79 -1.09 -15.90
N THR A 213 20.73 -0.20 -15.61
CA THR A 213 21.73 -0.39 -14.56
C THR A 213 21.70 0.75 -13.57
N PHE A 214 21.89 0.41 -12.30
CA PHE A 214 22.09 1.37 -11.24
C PHE A 214 23.58 1.56 -10.96
N SER A 215 23.95 2.75 -10.51
CA SER A 215 25.25 3.04 -9.90
C SER A 215 25.01 3.85 -8.62
N GLY A 216 25.82 3.64 -7.58
CA GLY A 216 25.69 4.39 -6.33
C GLY A 216 24.49 4.00 -5.44
N LEU A 217 23.80 2.89 -5.72
CA LEU A 217 22.81 2.34 -4.79
C LEU A 217 23.47 1.98 -3.45
N GLN A 218 22.86 2.42 -2.36
CA GLN A 218 23.31 2.17 -0.99
C GLN A 218 22.22 1.49 -0.18
N THR A 219 22.60 0.67 0.78
CA THR A 219 21.69 0.12 1.78
C THR A 219 21.40 1.14 2.88
N THR A 220 20.16 1.12 3.36
CA THR A 220 19.69 1.88 4.53
C THR A 220 18.54 1.12 5.20
N SER A 221 17.96 1.68 6.26
CA SER A 221 16.77 1.11 6.91
C SER A 221 15.77 2.18 7.31
N SER A 222 14.52 1.78 7.48
CA SER A 222 13.46 2.66 8.00
C SER A 222 13.79 3.19 9.39
N SER A 223 12.98 4.14 9.89
CA SER A 223 13.16 4.67 11.24
C SER A 223 13.06 3.56 12.28
N SER A 224 13.84 3.67 13.35
CA SER A 224 13.74 2.79 14.53
C SER A 224 12.46 3.01 15.34
N SER A 225 11.72 4.09 15.07
CA SER A 225 10.56 4.54 15.85
C SER A 225 9.20 4.29 15.15
N ASP A 226 9.21 3.77 13.92
CA ASP A 226 7.98 3.50 13.16
C ASP A 226 7.39 2.11 13.44
N VAL A 227 6.20 1.81 12.91
CA VAL A 227 5.42 0.59 13.18
C VAL A 227 6.15 -0.70 12.80
N PHE A 228 7.01 -0.64 11.78
CA PHE A 228 7.98 -1.68 11.44
C PHE A 228 9.37 -1.07 11.56
N PRO A 229 9.99 -1.14 12.74
CA PRO A 229 11.24 -0.43 13.00
C PRO A 229 12.41 -1.09 12.27
N ASN A 230 13.37 -0.28 11.81
CA ASN A 230 14.62 -0.75 11.22
C ASN A 230 14.43 -1.74 10.05
N THR A 231 13.37 -1.58 9.25
CA THR A 231 13.12 -2.40 8.05
C THR A 231 14.28 -2.21 7.05
N PRO A 232 15.02 -3.26 6.68
CA PRO A 232 16.16 -3.15 5.77
C PRO A 232 15.71 -2.83 4.33
N THR A 233 16.41 -1.89 3.67
CA THR A 233 16.11 -1.44 2.31
C THR A 233 17.33 -0.88 1.58
N LEU A 234 17.17 -0.47 0.33
CA LEU A 234 18.07 0.42 -0.41
C LEU A 234 17.56 1.87 -0.34
N THR A 235 18.39 2.83 -0.77
CA THR A 235 18.07 4.26 -0.96
C THR A 235 18.45 4.72 -2.36
N PHE A 236 17.66 5.63 -2.94
CA PHE A 236 17.90 6.24 -4.26
C PHE A 236 18.67 7.56 -4.17
N ARG A 237 18.84 8.13 -2.98
CA ARG A 237 19.41 9.46 -2.72
C ARG A 237 20.63 9.81 -3.57
N ASN A 238 21.58 8.88 -3.67
CA ASN A 238 22.84 9.04 -4.40
C ASN A 238 22.93 8.09 -5.61
N ALA A 239 21.83 7.42 -5.95
CA ALA A 239 21.82 6.45 -7.03
C ALA A 239 21.59 7.15 -8.38
N THR A 240 22.31 6.70 -9.40
CA THR A 240 22.03 7.02 -10.79
C THR A 240 21.48 5.79 -11.49
N TYR A 241 20.61 6.01 -12.46
CA TYR A 241 20.01 4.95 -13.27
C TYR A 241 20.22 5.24 -14.75
N SER A 242 20.67 4.24 -15.49
CA SER A 242 20.90 4.31 -16.94
C SER A 242 20.13 3.22 -17.65
N SER A 243 19.37 3.58 -18.68
CA SER A 243 18.57 2.65 -19.48
C SER A 243 18.37 3.17 -20.90
N GLN A 244 18.24 2.26 -21.86
CA GLN A 244 17.84 2.59 -23.23
C GLN A 244 16.32 2.73 -23.38
N TYR A 245 15.53 2.27 -22.41
CA TYR A 245 14.07 2.10 -22.53
C TYR A 245 13.27 3.12 -21.73
N LEU A 246 13.75 3.49 -20.55
CA LEU A 246 13.03 4.37 -19.62
C LEU A 246 13.98 5.30 -18.85
N GLU A 247 13.42 6.25 -18.14
CA GLU A 247 14.13 7.12 -17.19
C GLU A 247 13.57 6.92 -15.78
N LEU A 248 14.42 7.07 -14.76
CA LEU A 248 14.00 7.02 -13.36
C LEU A 248 14.16 8.42 -12.76
N ARG A 249 13.07 8.92 -12.17
CA ARG A 249 13.11 10.08 -11.28
C ARG A 249 12.68 9.65 -9.89
N ALA A 250 13.61 9.61 -8.94
CA ALA A 250 13.32 9.26 -7.55
C ALA A 250 13.46 10.49 -6.64
N VAL A 251 12.49 10.68 -5.75
CA VAL A 251 12.48 11.69 -4.69
C VAL A 251 12.30 11.01 -3.35
N GLU A 252 13.30 11.17 -2.48
CA GLU A 252 13.25 10.77 -1.08
C GLU A 252 13.27 12.02 -0.22
N THR A 253 12.14 12.33 0.43
CA THR A 253 11.93 13.64 1.04
C THR A 253 12.69 13.84 2.35
N THR A 254 12.85 12.77 3.13
CA THR A 254 13.57 12.80 4.40
C THR A 254 14.35 11.51 4.65
N ASP A 255 15.39 11.59 5.47
CA ASP A 255 16.17 10.43 5.90
C ASP A 255 15.43 9.60 6.95
N ARG A 256 16.10 8.57 7.45
CA ARG A 256 15.54 7.67 8.48
C ARG A 256 15.25 8.36 9.83
N ASP A 257 15.96 9.44 10.09
CA ASP A 257 15.84 10.28 11.29
C ASP A 257 14.91 11.48 11.05
N ARG A 258 14.23 11.51 9.89
CA ARG A 258 13.29 12.54 9.44
C ARG A 258 13.94 13.90 9.14
N ASN A 259 15.26 13.94 8.92
CA ASN A 259 15.91 15.14 8.42
C ASN A 259 15.58 15.33 6.92
N PRO A 260 15.33 16.56 6.45
CA PRO A 260 15.06 16.83 5.04
C PRO A 260 16.19 16.39 4.10
N LEU A 261 15.82 15.86 2.93
CA LEU A 261 16.76 15.37 1.90
C LEU A 261 16.54 16.03 0.54
N GLN A 262 15.41 15.73 -0.08
CA GLN A 262 15.05 16.22 -1.40
C GLN A 262 13.66 16.84 -1.32
N SER A 263 13.39 17.79 -2.22
CA SER A 263 12.05 18.35 -2.37
C SER A 263 11.55 18.04 -3.78
N PRO A 264 10.30 17.58 -3.94
CA PRO A 264 9.72 17.44 -5.26
C PRO A 264 9.56 18.83 -5.90
N SER A 265 9.64 18.87 -7.23
CA SER A 265 9.20 20.04 -7.99
C SER A 265 7.67 20.22 -7.87
N ALA A 266 7.16 21.38 -8.26
CA ALA A 266 5.72 21.64 -8.24
C ALA A 266 4.92 20.66 -9.12
N SER A 267 5.48 20.26 -10.28
CA SER A 267 4.86 19.28 -11.17
C SER A 267 4.91 17.86 -10.60
N GLU A 268 6.01 17.49 -9.95
CA GLU A 268 6.12 16.19 -9.25
C GLU A 268 5.12 16.11 -8.11
N GLN A 269 4.99 17.15 -7.29
CA GLN A 269 4.00 17.18 -6.21
C GLN A 269 2.57 17.15 -6.76
N GLN A 270 2.28 17.89 -7.83
CA GLN A 270 0.96 17.86 -8.47
C GLN A 270 0.61 16.46 -9.01
N LEU A 271 1.60 15.71 -9.54
CA LEU A 271 1.41 14.33 -9.98
C LEU A 271 1.01 13.43 -8.81
N VAL A 272 1.72 13.52 -7.68
CA VAL A 272 1.39 12.78 -6.44
C VAL A 272 -0.01 13.15 -5.97
N ASP A 273 -0.32 14.45 -5.82
CA ASP A 273 -1.61 14.92 -5.30
C ASP A 273 -2.79 14.49 -6.18
N SER A 274 -2.57 14.32 -7.49
CA SER A 274 -3.61 13.91 -8.44
C SER A 274 -4.03 12.45 -8.28
N TYR A 275 -3.11 11.57 -7.90
CA TYR A 275 -3.34 10.12 -7.88
C TYR A 275 -3.24 9.50 -6.48
N ASP A 276 -2.68 10.22 -5.51
CA ASP A 276 -2.59 9.86 -4.10
C ASP A 276 -2.98 11.04 -3.20
N PRO A 277 -4.23 11.53 -3.25
CA PRO A 277 -4.68 12.66 -2.44
C PRO A 277 -4.67 12.36 -0.93
N ALA A 278 -4.50 11.09 -0.54
CA ALA A 278 -4.33 10.68 0.85
C ALA A 278 -2.90 10.95 1.37
N GLY A 279 -1.95 11.30 0.50
CA GLY A 279 -0.56 11.50 0.86
C GLY A 279 0.13 10.22 1.29
N THR A 280 -0.24 9.08 0.70
CA THR A 280 0.39 7.79 1.03
C THR A 280 1.81 7.76 0.48
N ILE A 281 2.73 7.17 1.24
CA ILE A 281 4.08 6.86 0.74
C ILE A 281 4.36 5.38 0.96
N PRO A 282 4.98 4.68 -0.01
CA PRO A 282 5.53 5.22 -1.27
C PRO A 282 4.46 5.44 -2.34
N PHE A 283 4.72 6.36 -3.26
CA PHE A 283 3.98 6.55 -4.50
C PHE A 283 4.90 6.26 -5.69
N ILE A 284 4.39 5.54 -6.69
CA ILE A 284 5.08 5.29 -7.96
C ILE A 284 4.14 5.63 -9.10
N ASP A 285 4.63 6.43 -10.05
CA ASP A 285 4.01 6.62 -11.36
C ASP A 285 4.87 5.94 -12.43
N ILE A 286 4.22 5.27 -13.37
CA ILE A 286 4.85 4.65 -14.54
C ILE A 286 4.26 5.32 -15.78
N ALA A 287 5.02 6.25 -16.34
CA ALA A 287 4.75 7.00 -17.57
C ALA A 287 3.40 7.74 -17.61
N ASN A 288 2.81 8.07 -16.46
CA ASN A 288 1.44 8.58 -16.34
C ASN A 288 0.42 7.68 -17.07
N ARG A 289 0.64 6.37 -16.92
CA ARG A 289 -0.21 5.28 -17.41
C ARG A 289 -0.66 4.37 -16.27
N TYR A 290 0.20 4.22 -15.27
CA TYR A 290 -0.08 3.44 -14.08
C TYR A 290 0.38 4.18 -12.83
N ALA A 291 -0.43 4.14 -11.77
CA ALA A 291 -0.07 4.62 -10.45
C ALA A 291 -0.10 3.49 -9.42
N ILE A 292 0.82 3.54 -8.46
CA ILE A 292 0.90 2.65 -7.31
C ILE A 292 1.00 3.51 -6.07
N SER A 293 0.06 3.33 -5.13
CA SER A 293 0.08 3.98 -3.82
C SER A 293 0.20 2.93 -2.73
N GLY A 294 1.27 3.01 -1.94
CA GLY A 294 1.60 2.05 -0.88
C GLY A 294 2.56 0.94 -1.33
N ALA A 295 2.85 0.03 -0.38
CA ALA A 295 3.72 -1.12 -0.62
C ALA A 295 2.92 -2.36 -1.03
N MET A 296 3.43 -3.09 -2.02
CA MET A 296 2.79 -4.29 -2.57
C MET A 296 2.94 -5.52 -1.65
N TYR A 297 3.73 -5.41 -0.59
CA TYR A 297 3.87 -6.41 0.45
C TYR A 297 4.15 -5.77 1.83
N SER A 298 3.99 -6.55 2.90
CA SER A 298 4.20 -6.07 4.28
C SER A 298 5.69 -5.87 4.60
N PRO A 299 6.09 -4.76 5.25
CA PRO A 299 7.47 -4.60 5.73
C PRO A 299 7.95 -5.70 6.67
N ASP A 300 7.02 -6.36 7.37
CA ASP A 300 7.29 -7.49 8.26
C ASP A 300 7.99 -8.66 7.55
N THR A 301 7.76 -8.83 6.24
CA THR A 301 8.38 -9.90 5.43
C THR A 301 9.91 -9.84 5.44
N VAL A 302 10.50 -8.66 5.67
CA VAL A 302 11.96 -8.46 5.78
C VAL A 302 12.37 -7.94 7.16
N GLY A 303 11.44 -7.87 8.11
CA GLY A 303 11.69 -7.38 9.47
C GLY A 303 12.73 -8.23 10.18
N GLY A 304 13.71 -7.58 10.81
CA GLY A 304 14.78 -8.25 11.56
C GLY A 304 15.81 -9.02 10.71
N MET A 305 15.67 -9.05 9.38
CA MET A 305 16.66 -9.66 8.49
C MET A 305 17.84 -8.72 8.24
N SER A 306 19.00 -9.27 7.93
CA SER A 306 20.08 -8.51 7.30
C SER A 306 19.81 -8.36 5.79
N TRP A 307 20.39 -7.34 5.15
CA TRP A 307 20.27 -7.19 3.69
C TRP A 307 20.76 -8.42 2.92
N GLN A 308 21.83 -9.07 3.40
CA GLN A 308 22.34 -10.29 2.79
C GLN A 308 21.34 -11.45 2.94
N ALA A 309 20.70 -11.60 4.10
CA ALA A 309 19.68 -12.62 4.31
C ALA A 309 18.45 -12.38 3.42
N VAL A 310 18.05 -11.12 3.20
CA VAL A 310 17.00 -10.80 2.21
C VAL A 310 17.46 -11.21 0.81
N ALA A 311 18.65 -10.79 0.38
CA ALA A 311 19.18 -11.11 -0.94
C ALA A 311 19.33 -12.61 -1.19
N ASP A 312 19.73 -13.38 -0.18
CA ASP A 312 19.84 -14.83 -0.27
C ASP A 312 18.46 -15.51 -0.33
N ALA A 313 17.48 -15.02 0.42
CA ALA A 313 16.11 -15.54 0.35
C ALA A 313 15.48 -15.34 -1.04
N LEU A 314 15.87 -14.30 -1.79
CA LEU A 314 15.39 -14.07 -3.16
C LEU A 314 15.89 -15.12 -4.17
N LYS A 315 16.88 -15.95 -3.81
CA LYS A 315 17.39 -17.03 -4.68
C LYS A 315 16.59 -18.33 -4.59
N ASP A 316 15.66 -18.41 -3.64
CA ASP A 316 14.70 -19.52 -3.54
C ASP A 316 13.31 -19.00 -3.92
N PRO A 317 12.73 -19.40 -5.06
CA PRO A 317 11.46 -18.88 -5.54
C PRO A 317 10.29 -19.25 -4.62
N ASN A 318 10.47 -20.23 -3.72
CA ASN A 318 9.45 -20.63 -2.75
C ASN A 318 9.52 -19.86 -1.44
N SER A 319 10.59 -19.09 -1.20
CA SER A 319 10.73 -18.32 0.03
C SER A 319 9.63 -17.26 0.14
N THR A 320 9.22 -16.95 1.37
CA THR A 320 8.23 -15.89 1.63
C THR A 320 8.68 -14.56 1.02
N GLN A 321 9.97 -14.27 1.08
CA GLN A 321 10.59 -13.06 0.56
C GLN A 321 10.55 -13.03 -0.97
N ALA A 322 10.94 -14.11 -1.66
CA ALA A 322 10.90 -14.18 -3.12
C ALA A 322 9.47 -14.00 -3.63
N ARG A 323 8.51 -14.74 -3.07
CA ARG A 323 7.10 -14.65 -3.47
C ARG A 323 6.52 -13.24 -3.30
N ALA A 324 6.94 -12.51 -2.27
CA ALA A 324 6.49 -11.14 -2.03
C ALA A 324 7.22 -10.13 -2.93
N ILE A 325 8.55 -10.18 -2.93
CA ILE A 325 9.42 -9.16 -3.55
C ILE A 325 9.53 -9.38 -5.06
N ILE A 326 9.89 -10.57 -5.52
CA ILE A 326 9.96 -10.87 -6.96
C ILE A 326 8.56 -10.80 -7.58
N GLY A 327 7.53 -11.25 -6.86
CA GLY A 327 6.14 -11.10 -7.28
C GLY A 327 5.74 -9.64 -7.51
N SER A 328 6.12 -8.75 -6.60
CA SER A 328 5.89 -7.31 -6.74
C SER A 328 6.71 -6.73 -7.89
N ALA A 329 7.97 -7.16 -8.05
CA ALA A 329 8.84 -6.74 -9.15
C ALA A 329 8.27 -7.16 -10.51
N ASN A 330 7.66 -8.35 -10.63
CA ASN A 330 7.02 -8.82 -11.85
C ASN A 330 5.80 -7.98 -12.23
N LEU A 331 4.98 -7.57 -11.26
CA LEU A 331 3.87 -6.64 -11.51
C LEU A 331 4.36 -5.27 -12.00
N ILE A 332 5.40 -4.71 -11.38
CA ILE A 332 6.02 -3.45 -11.82
C ILE A 332 6.63 -3.62 -13.22
N THR A 333 7.30 -4.75 -13.48
CA THR A 333 7.89 -5.08 -14.79
C THR A 333 6.82 -5.11 -15.88
N ALA A 334 5.67 -5.74 -15.63
CA ALA A 334 4.54 -5.76 -16.57
C ALA A 334 4.01 -4.34 -16.87
N ALA A 335 3.91 -3.48 -15.86
CA ALA A 335 3.47 -2.10 -16.07
C ALA A 335 4.49 -1.29 -16.89
N ILE A 336 5.79 -1.50 -16.64
CA ILE A 336 6.87 -0.90 -17.43
C ILE A 336 6.83 -1.41 -18.87
N CYS A 337 6.64 -2.71 -19.11
CA CYS A 337 6.55 -3.27 -20.47
C CYS A 337 5.41 -2.64 -21.29
N LYS A 338 4.22 -2.49 -20.70
CA LYS A 338 3.13 -1.73 -21.36
C LYS A 338 3.50 -0.28 -21.64
N ALA A 339 4.27 0.36 -20.76
CA ALA A 339 4.71 1.75 -20.94
C ALA A 339 5.83 1.93 -21.98
N THR A 340 6.67 0.90 -22.20
CA THR A 340 7.78 0.91 -23.17
C THR A 340 7.42 0.29 -24.51
N GLY A 341 6.17 -0.17 -24.70
CA GLY A 341 5.76 -0.87 -25.92
C GLY A 341 6.43 -2.23 -26.06
N ASP A 342 6.47 -2.99 -24.97
CA ASP A 342 7.04 -4.33 -24.86
C ASP A 342 8.55 -4.41 -25.14
N GLN A 343 9.30 -3.38 -24.75
CA GLN A 343 10.76 -3.34 -24.86
C GLN A 343 11.47 -3.28 -23.49
N PRO A 344 12.55 -4.06 -23.29
CA PRO A 344 13.15 -5.00 -24.23
C PRO A 344 12.36 -6.30 -24.35
N GLY A 345 12.34 -6.87 -25.56
CA GLY A 345 11.68 -8.15 -25.83
C GLY A 345 12.19 -9.32 -24.98
N THR A 346 13.45 -9.28 -24.52
CA THR A 346 14.02 -10.30 -23.62
C THR A 346 13.40 -10.30 -22.22
N VAL A 347 12.75 -9.20 -21.83
CA VAL A 347 12.04 -9.06 -20.55
C VAL A 347 10.53 -9.16 -20.78
N CYS A 348 10.01 -8.36 -21.70
CA CYS A 348 8.57 -8.22 -21.93
C CYS A 348 7.96 -9.37 -22.74
N GLY A 349 8.78 -10.12 -23.49
CA GLY A 349 8.32 -11.30 -24.24
C GLY A 349 8.12 -12.57 -23.39
N GLY A 350 8.46 -12.55 -22.09
CA GLY A 350 8.28 -13.69 -21.21
C GLY A 350 6.80 -13.93 -20.87
N THR A 351 6.34 -15.18 -20.97
CA THR A 351 4.94 -15.57 -20.73
C THR A 351 4.41 -15.05 -19.39
N THR A 352 5.21 -15.15 -18.33
CA THR A 352 4.88 -14.67 -16.99
C THR A 352 4.53 -13.18 -17.00
N ILE A 353 5.32 -12.36 -17.68
CA ILE A 353 5.11 -10.91 -17.75
C ILE A 353 3.87 -10.60 -18.58
N GLN A 354 3.74 -11.22 -19.76
CA GLN A 354 2.55 -11.05 -20.62
C GLN A 354 1.24 -11.45 -19.93
N ASP A 355 1.26 -12.49 -19.08
CA ASP A 355 0.08 -12.88 -18.31
C ASP A 355 -0.25 -11.89 -17.19
N LEU A 356 0.74 -11.22 -16.63
CA LEU A 356 0.53 -10.16 -15.64
C LEU A 356 0.04 -8.86 -16.29
N GLU A 357 0.52 -8.51 -17.49
CA GLU A 357 0.05 -7.34 -18.24
C GLU A 357 -1.46 -7.35 -18.48
N LYS A 358 -2.01 -8.54 -18.77
CA LYS A 358 -3.46 -8.75 -18.93
C LYS A 358 -4.27 -8.45 -17.66
N LYS A 359 -3.62 -8.43 -16.49
CA LYS A 359 -4.23 -8.16 -15.18
C LYS A 359 -4.11 -6.70 -14.74
N LEU A 360 -3.42 -5.84 -15.49
CA LEU A 360 -3.14 -4.45 -15.10
C LEU A 360 -4.28 -3.45 -15.41
N GLY A 361 -5.42 -3.94 -15.89
CA GLY A 361 -6.57 -3.12 -16.29
C GLY A 361 -6.57 -2.74 -17.76
#